data_AF-A0A089M8B8-F1
#
_entry.id   AF-A0A089M8B8-F1
#
_cell.length_a   1.000
_cell.length_b   1.000
_cell.length_c   1.000
_cell.angle_alpha   90.00
_cell.angle_beta   90.00
_cell.angle_gamma   90.00
#
_symmetry.space_group_name_H-M   'P 1'
#
loop_
_entity.id
_entity.type
_entity.pdbx_description
1 polymer ?
#
loop_
_entity_poly.entity_id
_entity_poly.type
_entity_poly.pdbx_seq_one_letter_code
_entity_poly.pdbx_strand_id
1 'polypeptide(L)' 'MGEKKIENLNDTPPIISFNDKGQKVVKYQRWGLKITGVIINQPSDEAIEAANKLYNEMFYKFNPQEDL' A
#
# COMPACT_ATOMS: atom_id res chain seq x y z
N MET A 1 -3.05 -44.71 -17.27
CA MET A 1 -3.51 -43.56 -18.08
C MET A 1 -3.03 -42.31 -17.40
N GLY A 2 -2.13 -41.56 -18.06
CA GLY A 2 -1.32 -40.52 -17.45
C GLY A 2 -2.11 -39.31 -16.98
N GLU A 3 -1.67 -38.76 -15.84
CA GLU A 3 -2.09 -37.47 -15.33
C GLU A 3 -1.85 -36.40 -16.40
N LYS A 4 -2.92 -35.78 -16.87
CA LYS A 4 -2.79 -34.58 -17.71
C LYS A 4 -2.34 -33.45 -16.79
N LYS A 5 -1.05 -33.14 -16.84
CA LYS A 5 -0.48 -31.90 -16.33
C LYS A 5 -1.09 -30.75 -17.14
N ILE A 6 -2.12 -30.11 -16.59
CA ILE A 6 -2.68 -28.88 -17.16
C ILE A 6 -1.62 -27.81 -16.90
N GLU A 7 -0.73 -27.59 -17.87
CA GLU A 7 0.15 -26.43 -17.86
C GLU A 7 -0.76 -25.21 -17.99
N ASN A 8 -0.95 -24.48 -16.88
CA ASN A 8 -1.75 -23.26 -16.86
C ASN A 8 -1.09 -22.22 -17.78
N LEU A 9 -1.63 -22.09 -18.98
CA LEU A 9 -1.33 -21.02 -19.91
C LEU A 9 -1.69 -19.67 -19.26
N ASN A 10 -0.68 -18.80 -19.15
CA ASN A 10 -0.79 -17.35 -18.98
C ASN A 10 -0.94 -16.77 -17.56
N ASP A 11 -0.42 -17.43 -16.52
CA ASP A 11 -0.24 -16.77 -15.22
C ASP A 11 1.07 -15.95 -15.24
N THR A 12 0.96 -14.65 -15.47
CA THR A 12 2.12 -13.76 -15.33
C THR A 12 2.37 -13.53 -13.84
N PRO A 13 3.62 -13.63 -13.35
CA PRO A 13 3.92 -13.29 -11.96
C PRO A 13 3.41 -11.86 -11.65
N PRO A 14 2.87 -11.63 -10.45
CA PRO A 14 2.32 -10.34 -10.09
C PRO A 14 3.41 -9.26 -10.15
N ILE A 15 3.15 -8.20 -10.90
CA ILE A 15 4.00 -7.02 -10.97
C ILE A 15 3.54 -6.07 -9.86
N ILE A 16 4.45 -5.78 -8.94
CA ILE A 16 4.23 -4.82 -7.86
C ILE A 16 4.86 -3.49 -8.26
N SER A 17 4.08 -2.41 -8.22
CA SER A 17 4.54 -1.04 -8.44
C SER A 17 3.91 -0.09 -7.42
N PHE A 18 4.32 1.18 -7.41
CA PHE A 18 3.69 2.24 -6.63
C PHE A 18 3.11 3.29 -7.57
N ASN A 19 1.98 3.91 -7.22
CA ASN A 19 1.42 5.04 -7.96
C ASN A 19 1.98 6.38 -7.43
N ASP A 20 1.60 7.48 -8.08
CA ASP A 20 2.04 8.84 -7.71
C ASP A 20 1.60 9.28 -6.30
N LYS A 21 0.63 8.55 -5.70
CA LYS A 21 0.17 8.75 -4.33
C LYS A 21 0.89 7.85 -3.31
N GLY A 22 1.91 7.09 -3.74
CA GLY A 22 2.66 6.15 -2.91
C GLY A 22 1.91 4.86 -2.57
N GLN A 23 0.78 4.58 -3.23
CA GLN A 23 -0.03 3.37 -2.96
C GLN A 23 0.52 2.18 -3.74
N LYS A 24 0.53 1.01 -3.11
CA LYS A 24 0.97 -0.24 -3.75
C LYS A 24 -0.07 -0.70 -4.78
N VAL A 25 0.38 -0.90 -6.01
CA VAL A 25 -0.40 -1.41 -7.14
C VAL A 25 0.11 -2.80 -7.49
N VAL A 26 -0.80 -3.76 -7.62
CA VAL A 26 -0.49 -5.13 -8.03
C VAL A 26 -1.21 -5.43 -9.34
N LYS A 27 -0.45 -5.80 -10.37
CA LYS A 27 -0.98 -6.17 -11.69
C LYS A 27 -0.65 -7.63 -11.96
N TYR A 28 -1.64 -8.43 -12.35
CA TYR A 28 -1.41 -9.81 -12.77
C TYR A 28 -2.42 -10.21 -13.85
N GLN A 29 -2.05 -11.23 -14.63
CA GLN A 29 -2.94 -11.83 -15.62
C GLN A 29 -3.29 -13.23 -15.15
N ARG A 30 -4.58 -13.56 -15.14
CA ARG A 30 -5.10 -14.88 -14.81
C ARG A 30 -6.25 -15.21 -15.73
N TRP A 31 -6.23 -16.39 -16.35
CA TRP A 31 -7.28 -16.83 -17.30
C TRP A 31 -7.59 -15.83 -18.43
N GLY A 32 -6.57 -15.11 -18.92
CA GLY A 32 -6.74 -14.10 -19.97
C GLY A 32 -7.28 -12.75 -19.49
N LEU A 33 -7.63 -12.61 -18.21
CA LEU A 33 -8.08 -11.36 -17.60
C LEU A 33 -6.90 -10.58 -17.03
N LYS A 34 -6.84 -9.28 -17.30
CA LYS A 34 -5.89 -8.35 -16.67
C LYS A 34 -6.51 -7.78 -15.40
N ILE A 35 -5.93 -8.11 -14.24
CA ILE A 35 -6.40 -7.66 -12.94
C ILE A 35 -5.43 -6.60 -12.41
N THR A 36 -5.97 -5.46 -11.98
CA THR A 36 -5.22 -4.39 -11.31
C THR A 36 -5.83 -4.15 -9.94
N GLY A 37 -5.09 -4.45 -8.88
CA GLY A 37 -5.44 -4.13 -7.50
C GLY A 37 -4.66 -2.91 -7.01
N VAL A 38 -5.34 -1.95 -6.38
CA VAL A 38 -4.70 -0.85 -5.66
C VAL A 38 -4.93 -1.10 -4.18
N ILE A 39 -3.85 -1.25 -3.43
CA ILE A 39 -3.92 -1.36 -1.97
C ILE A 39 -4.06 0.07 -1.44
N ILE A 40 -5.27 0.40 -1.00
CA ILE A 40 -5.52 1.63 -0.28
C ILE A 40 -4.96 1.41 1.13
N ASN A 41 -3.73 1.83 1.36
CA ASN A 41 -3.22 1.98 2.72
C ASN A 41 -4.02 3.13 3.38
N GLN A 42 -5.14 2.80 4.01
CA GLN A 42 -5.65 3.66 5.07
C GLN A 42 -4.73 3.44 6.27
N PRO A 43 -3.99 4.46 6.73
CA PRO A 43 -3.27 4.35 7.99
C PRO A 43 -4.28 4.01 9.09
N SER A 44 -3.90 3.15 10.03
CA SER A 44 -4.74 2.87 11.19
C SER A 44 -4.93 4.15 12.00
N ASP A 45 -6.03 4.24 12.75
CA ASP A 45 -6.28 5.37 13.65
C ASP A 45 -5.10 5.60 14.62
N GLU A 46 -4.49 4.50 15.09
CA GLU A 46 -3.28 4.52 15.92
C GLU A 46 -2.08 5.16 15.22
N ALA A 47 -1.88 4.88 13.93
CA ALA A 47 -0.79 5.47 13.14
C ALA A 47 -1.03 6.96 12.89
N ILE A 48 -2.28 7.37 12.71
CA ILE A 48 -2.67 8.78 12.57
C ILE A 48 -2.45 9.51 13.91
N GLU A 49 -2.87 8.92 15.03
CA GLU A 49 -2.70 9.50 16.36
C GLU A 49 -1.22 9.66 16.73
N ALA A 50 -0.40 8.64 16.48
CA ALA A 50 1.04 8.70 16.71
C ALA A 50 1.71 9.80 15.87
N ALA A 51 1.33 9.94 14.60
CA ALA A 51 1.84 10.99 13.74
C ALA A 51 1.43 12.39 14.22
N ASN A 52 0.18 12.57 14.65
CA ASN A 52 -0.31 13.83 15.20
C ASN A 52 0.37 14.20 16.52
N LYS A 53 0.61 13.22 17.40
CA LYS A 53 1.34 13.43 18.65
C LYS A 53 2.77 13.89 18.39
N LEU A 54 3.48 13.20 17.49
CA LEU A 54 4.84 13.57 17.10
C LEU A 54 4.89 14.98 16.47
N TYR A 55 3.93 15.29 15.59
CA TYR A 55 3.81 16.62 15.00
C TYR A 55 3.64 17.70 16.07
N ASN A 56 2.72 17.50 17.02
CA ASN A 56 2.47 18.45 18.10
C ASN A 56 3.69 18.62 19.00
N GLU A 57 4.33 17.53 19.44
CA GLU A 57 5.55 17.58 20.24
C GLU A 57 6.65 18.39 19.54
N MET A 58 6.86 18.15 18.24
CA MET A 58 7.85 18.89 17.46
C MET A 58 7.44 20.35 17.27
N PHE A 59 6.17 20.63 16.97
CA PHE A 59 5.67 21.98 16.81
C PHE A 59 5.89 22.84 18.06
N TYR A 60 5.50 22.33 19.24
CA TYR A 60 5.69 23.06 20.50
C TYR A 60 7.16 23.15 20.93
N LYS A 61 8.00 22.19 20.57
CA LYS A 61 9.44 22.24 20.84
C LYS A 61 10.15 23.34 20.03
N PHE A 62 9.72 23.58 18.80
CA PHE A 62 10.31 24.59 17.91
C PHE A 62 9.58 25.92 17.94
N ASN A 63 8.38 25.98 18.50
CA ASN A 63 7.59 27.19 18.65
C ASN A 63 6.96 27.21 20.06
N PRO A 64 7.79 27.38 21.11
CA PRO A 64 7.29 27.46 22.48
C PRO A 64 6.30 28.62 22.55
N GLN A 65 5.08 28.34 23.05
CA GLN A 65 4.16 29.41 23.38
C GLN A 65 4.77 30.12 24.59
N GLU A 66 5.31 31.32 24.39
CA GLU A 66 5.58 32.22 25.52
C GLU A 66 4.23 32.45 26.21
N ASP A 67 4.15 32.06 27.47
CA ASP A 67 2.97 32.30 28.31
C ASP A 67 2.62 33.80 28.25
N LEU A 68 1.40 34.11 27.76
CA LEU A 68 0.79 35.43 27.79
C LEU A 68 0.40 35.83 29.22
#